data_AF-A0A0F8Y3T4-F1
#
_entry.id   AF-A0A0F8Y3T4-F1
#
_cell.length_a   1.000
_cell.length_b   1.000
_cell.length_c   1.000
_cell.angle_alpha   90.00
_cell.angle_beta   90.00
_cell.angle_gamma   90.00
#
_symmetry.space_group_name_H-M   'P 1'
#
loop_
_entity.id
_entity.type
_entity.pdbx_description
1 polymer ?
#
loop_
_entity_poly.entity_id
_entity_poly.type
_entity_poly.pdbx_seq_one_letter_code
_entity_poly.pdbx_strand_id
1 'polypeptide(L)'
;MAKDKSTAVKKKDEKRRKISVISQIDDLLAIQGQDYMKGQLKEALALADQIIELAQSENLTSFIKEQEELIAKIKKLMERREQEKRQKVVLKLKLELKKLEIDFKRASKSEDYSETDQILKDTKKFLIELGDNETSLHWKSLEKEYLDTRARKEINEEILRLIEDSTELQEKFLFSELKLRLTYLLKQVEEKGLTGYLEKLKKIEEETISAENTYNTIKGNIQEISEKIAEQQENKEFQSAIVYCEELIQLAMSINNKEIEEENLILLKVLNEGAEFEYLKKDITELNEEGLSLLKRGEIQTSLTKFKLIYEKLSKQV
;
A
#
# COMPACT_ATOMS: atom_id res chain seq x y z
N MET A 1 -99.77 -41.70 9.87
CA MET A 1 -99.02 -41.79 11.15
C MET A 1 -97.62 -42.42 11.00
N ALA A 2 -96.83 -42.04 9.98
CA ALA A 2 -95.42 -42.46 9.84
C ALA A 2 -94.42 -41.28 9.89
N LYS A 3 -94.89 -40.03 9.72
CA LYS A 3 -94.05 -38.82 9.77
C LYS A 3 -93.62 -38.41 11.19
N ASP A 4 -94.44 -38.65 12.22
CA ASP A 4 -94.14 -38.22 13.61
C ASP A 4 -93.22 -39.15 14.41
N LYS A 5 -93.19 -40.46 14.13
CA LYS A 5 -92.18 -41.35 14.73
C LYS A 5 -90.78 -41.08 14.16
N SER A 6 -90.68 -40.70 12.89
CA SER A 6 -89.43 -40.34 12.22
C SER A 6 -88.79 -39.08 12.81
N THR A 7 -89.58 -38.04 13.12
CA THR A 7 -89.08 -36.79 13.73
C THR A 7 -88.67 -36.97 15.20
N ALA A 8 -89.37 -37.81 15.98
CA ALA A 8 -89.00 -38.11 17.36
C ALA A 8 -87.72 -38.97 17.49
N VAL A 9 -87.51 -39.93 16.58
CA VAL A 9 -86.27 -40.72 16.51
C VAL A 9 -85.09 -39.85 16.08
N LYS A 10 -85.27 -38.99 15.06
CA LYS A 10 -84.25 -38.01 14.63
C LYS A 10 -83.81 -37.06 15.74
N LYS A 11 -84.75 -36.50 16.52
CA LYS A 11 -84.43 -35.64 17.68
C LYS A 11 -83.67 -36.37 18.80
N LYS A 12 -83.93 -37.66 19.00
CA LYS A 12 -83.26 -38.47 20.03
C LYS A 12 -81.83 -38.83 19.61
N ASP A 13 -81.63 -39.09 18.32
CA ASP A 13 -80.31 -39.38 17.74
C ASP A 13 -79.44 -38.11 17.64
N GLU A 14 -80.01 -36.96 17.27
CA GLU A 14 -79.35 -35.65 17.34
C GLU A 14 -78.89 -35.33 18.78
N LYS A 15 -79.77 -35.54 19.77
CA LYS A 15 -79.41 -35.30 21.18
C LYS A 15 -78.29 -36.24 21.66
N ARG A 16 -78.25 -37.49 21.20
CA ARG A 16 -77.18 -38.44 21.52
C ARG A 16 -75.85 -38.06 20.86
N ARG A 17 -75.87 -37.61 19.59
CA ARG A 17 -74.68 -37.11 18.88
C ARG A 17 -74.10 -35.89 19.56
N LYS A 18 -74.94 -34.91 19.90
CA LYS A 18 -74.53 -33.71 20.63
C LYS A 18 -73.87 -34.01 21.99
N ILE A 19 -74.39 -34.98 22.74
CA ILE A 19 -73.79 -35.41 24.02
C ILE A 19 -72.42 -36.09 23.79
N SER A 20 -72.31 -36.92 22.75
CA SER A 20 -71.04 -37.56 22.39
C SER A 20 -69.97 -36.54 21.97
N VAL A 21 -70.36 -35.52 21.19
CA VAL A 21 -69.46 -34.43 20.77
C VAL A 21 -69.02 -33.59 21.97
N ILE A 22 -69.92 -33.28 22.91
CA ILE A 22 -69.57 -32.56 24.14
C ILE A 22 -68.57 -33.37 24.98
N SER A 23 -68.77 -34.69 25.14
CA SER A 23 -67.81 -35.54 25.88
C SER A 23 -66.43 -35.55 25.23
N GLN A 24 -66.35 -35.57 23.90
CA GLN A 24 -65.08 -35.50 23.17
C GLN A 24 -64.42 -34.12 23.34
N ILE A 25 -65.21 -33.05 23.34
CA ILE A 25 -64.72 -31.70 23.62
C ILE A 25 -64.17 -31.61 25.05
N ASP A 26 -64.86 -32.19 26.04
CA ASP A 26 -64.39 -32.18 27.44
C ASP A 26 -63.06 -32.91 27.62
N ASP A 27 -62.87 -34.05 26.96
CA ASP A 27 -61.60 -34.78 26.93
C ASP A 27 -60.47 -33.93 26.30
N LEU A 28 -60.77 -33.28 25.17
CA LEU A 28 -59.82 -32.40 24.48
C LEU A 28 -59.50 -31.14 25.30
N LEU A 29 -60.48 -30.58 26.02
CA LEU A 29 -60.28 -29.44 26.92
C LEU A 29 -59.35 -29.78 28.08
N ALA A 30 -59.46 -31.00 28.63
CA ALA A 30 -58.56 -31.47 29.69
C ALA A 30 -57.11 -31.56 29.19
N ILE A 31 -56.90 -32.13 28.00
CA ILE A 31 -55.57 -32.24 27.37
C ILE A 31 -55.04 -30.85 27.00
N GLN A 32 -55.87 -30.01 26.39
CA GLN A 32 -55.52 -28.63 26.02
C GLN A 32 -55.11 -27.80 27.24
N GLY A 33 -55.85 -27.90 28.34
CA GLY A 33 -55.52 -27.22 29.60
C GLY A 33 -54.16 -27.69 30.15
N GLN A 34 -53.88 -28.98 30.08
CA GLN A 34 -52.58 -29.55 30.47
C GLN A 34 -51.44 -29.03 29.58
N ASP A 35 -51.60 -29.05 28.26
CA ASP A 35 -50.61 -28.58 27.30
C ASP A 35 -50.35 -27.08 27.44
N TYR A 36 -51.41 -26.29 27.65
CA TYR A 36 -51.31 -24.86 27.93
C TYR A 36 -50.52 -24.59 29.22
N MET A 37 -50.81 -25.30 30.31
CA MET A 37 -50.09 -25.17 31.58
C MET A 37 -48.61 -25.58 31.48
N LYS A 38 -48.30 -26.62 30.68
CA LYS A 38 -46.92 -27.03 30.40
C LYS A 38 -46.19 -26.09 29.44
N GLY A 39 -46.89 -25.12 28.84
CA GLY A 39 -46.32 -24.18 27.88
C GLY A 39 -46.11 -24.77 26.47
N GLN A 40 -46.75 -25.90 26.18
CA GLN A 40 -46.84 -26.56 24.86
C GLN A 40 -47.91 -25.85 24.01
N LEU A 41 -47.61 -24.61 23.65
CA LEU A 41 -48.57 -23.67 23.07
C LEU A 41 -49.01 -24.05 21.65
N LYS A 42 -48.18 -24.76 20.87
CA LYS A 42 -48.54 -25.19 19.51
C LYS A 42 -49.54 -26.34 19.57
N GLU A 43 -49.34 -27.23 20.51
CA GLU A 43 -50.17 -28.39 20.79
C GLU A 43 -51.54 -27.93 21.35
N ALA A 44 -51.54 -27.01 22.31
CA ALA A 44 -52.77 -26.40 22.83
C ALA A 44 -53.56 -25.62 21.76
N LEU A 45 -52.89 -24.99 20.79
CA LEU A 45 -53.52 -24.29 19.67
C LEU A 45 -54.13 -25.28 18.67
N ALA A 46 -53.43 -26.37 18.34
CA ALA A 46 -53.96 -27.43 17.47
C ALA A 46 -55.21 -28.11 18.09
N LEU A 47 -55.22 -28.30 19.41
CA LEU A 47 -56.39 -28.80 20.13
C LEU A 47 -57.54 -27.78 20.15
N ALA A 48 -57.24 -26.47 20.19
CA ALA A 48 -58.26 -25.43 20.10
C ALA A 48 -58.99 -25.47 18.75
N ASP A 49 -58.22 -25.59 17.67
CA ASP A 49 -58.77 -25.71 16.31
C ASP A 49 -59.62 -26.98 16.16
N GLN A 50 -59.18 -28.12 16.72
CA GLN A 50 -59.95 -29.37 16.73
C GLN A 50 -61.26 -29.25 17.53
N ILE A 51 -61.25 -28.56 18.67
CA ILE A 51 -62.46 -28.31 19.47
C ILE A 51 -63.43 -27.41 18.71
N ILE A 52 -62.94 -26.41 17.98
CA ILE A 52 -63.77 -25.55 17.13
C ILE A 52 -64.42 -26.37 16.01
N GLU A 53 -63.67 -27.23 15.32
CA GLU A 53 -64.23 -28.10 14.26
C GLU A 53 -65.35 -29.01 14.78
N LEU A 54 -65.14 -29.64 15.94
CA LEU A 54 -66.16 -30.46 16.61
C LEU A 54 -67.38 -29.62 17.04
N ALA A 55 -67.15 -28.43 17.61
CA ALA A 55 -68.20 -27.54 18.08
C ALA A 55 -69.04 -26.95 16.92
N GLN A 56 -68.43 -26.70 15.75
CA GLN A 56 -69.12 -26.26 14.54
C GLN A 56 -70.10 -27.31 14.01
N SER A 57 -69.75 -28.60 14.08
CA SER A 57 -70.60 -29.70 13.61
C SER A 57 -71.96 -29.78 14.32
N GLU A 58 -72.06 -29.26 15.56
CA GLU A 58 -73.25 -29.30 16.42
C GLU A 58 -73.77 -27.90 16.82
N ASN A 59 -73.29 -26.83 16.16
CA ASN A 59 -73.62 -25.42 16.41
C ASN A 59 -73.43 -24.99 17.89
N LEU A 60 -72.33 -25.41 18.51
CA LEU A 60 -71.96 -25.11 19.90
C LEU A 60 -71.22 -23.77 20.01
N THR A 61 -71.92 -22.65 19.79
CA THR A 61 -71.34 -21.30 19.70
C THR A 61 -70.56 -20.83 20.94
N SER A 62 -70.92 -21.28 22.15
CA SER A 62 -70.19 -20.93 23.37
C SER A 62 -68.76 -21.49 23.38
N PHE A 63 -68.60 -22.77 23.00
CA PHE A 63 -67.30 -23.43 22.92
C PHE A 63 -66.44 -22.81 21.81
N ILE A 64 -67.04 -22.49 20.65
CA ILE A 64 -66.34 -21.82 19.55
C ILE A 64 -65.75 -20.48 20.03
N LYS A 65 -66.57 -19.63 20.66
CA LYS A 65 -66.12 -18.32 21.14
C LYS A 65 -65.01 -18.42 22.20
N GLU A 66 -65.14 -19.35 23.14
CA GLU A 66 -64.13 -19.56 24.19
C GLU A 66 -62.78 -20.01 23.59
N GLN A 67 -62.81 -20.89 22.59
CA GLN A 67 -61.62 -21.35 21.90
C GLN A 67 -60.99 -20.27 21.01
N GLU A 68 -61.79 -19.45 20.32
CA GLU A 68 -61.30 -18.30 19.57
C GLU A 68 -60.57 -17.29 20.48
N GLU A 69 -61.13 -17.01 21.66
CA GLU A 69 -60.48 -16.17 22.68
C GLU A 69 -59.18 -16.79 23.21
N LEU A 70 -59.14 -18.11 23.41
CA LEU A 70 -57.95 -18.83 23.83
C LEU A 70 -56.86 -18.80 22.74
N ILE A 71 -57.21 -19.03 21.48
CA ILE A 71 -56.28 -18.94 20.33
C ILE A 71 -55.66 -17.55 20.27
N ALA A 72 -56.46 -16.49 20.43
CA ALA A 72 -55.94 -15.12 20.44
C ALA A 72 -54.93 -14.89 21.57
N LYS A 73 -55.23 -15.39 22.79
CA LYS A 73 -54.31 -15.33 23.94
C LYS A 73 -53.02 -16.11 23.69
N ILE A 74 -53.11 -17.33 23.15
CA ILE A 74 -51.96 -18.18 22.84
C ILE A 74 -51.07 -17.51 21.79
N LYS A 75 -51.65 -17.00 20.70
CA LYS A 75 -50.91 -16.29 19.63
C LYS A 75 -50.14 -15.10 20.19
N LYS A 76 -50.79 -14.26 21.00
CA LYS A 76 -50.14 -13.11 21.66
C LYS A 76 -49.00 -13.54 22.60
N LEU A 77 -49.17 -14.64 23.32
CA LEU A 77 -48.15 -15.17 24.22
C LEU A 77 -46.96 -15.76 23.46
N MET A 78 -47.19 -16.45 22.34
CA MET A 78 -46.14 -16.94 21.44
C MET A 78 -45.35 -15.79 20.82
N GLU A 79 -46.02 -14.75 20.33
CA GLU A 79 -45.38 -13.56 19.77
C GLU A 79 -44.49 -12.86 20.81
N ARG A 80 -45.00 -12.69 22.04
CA ARG A 80 -44.19 -12.14 23.14
C ARG A 80 -42.95 -12.99 23.44
N ARG A 81 -43.10 -14.32 23.54
CA ARG A 81 -41.96 -15.23 23.77
C ARG A 81 -40.93 -15.15 22.64
N GLU A 82 -41.37 -15.04 21.41
CA GLU A 82 -40.50 -14.90 20.24
C GLU A 82 -39.76 -13.54 20.26
N GLN A 83 -40.47 -12.46 20.59
CA GLN A 83 -39.86 -11.15 20.75
C GLN A 83 -38.83 -11.13 21.88
N GLU A 84 -39.11 -11.75 23.04
CA GLU A 84 -38.17 -11.88 24.15
C GLU A 84 -36.91 -12.69 23.75
N LYS A 85 -37.07 -13.77 22.97
CA LYS A 85 -35.93 -14.52 22.42
C LYS A 85 -35.07 -13.65 21.49
N ARG A 86 -35.70 -12.94 20.56
CA ARG A 86 -35.01 -12.01 19.66
C ARG A 86 -34.27 -10.91 20.42
N GLN A 87 -34.90 -10.33 21.44
CA GLN A 87 -34.27 -9.33 22.30
C GLN A 87 -33.04 -9.89 23.03
N LYS A 88 -33.09 -11.12 23.55
CA LYS A 88 -31.93 -11.77 24.17
C LYS A 88 -30.77 -11.96 23.19
N VAL A 89 -31.06 -12.37 21.95
CA VAL A 89 -30.05 -12.49 20.89
C VAL A 89 -29.43 -11.13 20.58
N VAL A 90 -30.26 -10.10 20.36
CA VAL A 90 -29.81 -8.72 20.11
C VAL A 90 -28.92 -8.20 21.24
N LEU A 91 -29.31 -8.41 22.50
CA LEU A 91 -28.50 -8.01 23.66
C LEU A 91 -27.14 -8.72 23.69
N LYS A 92 -27.11 -10.02 23.39
CA LYS A 92 -25.87 -10.79 23.31
C LYS A 92 -24.96 -10.27 22.21
N LEU A 93 -25.49 -10.03 21.01
CA LEU A 93 -24.73 -9.47 19.88
C LEU A 93 -24.17 -8.08 20.20
N LYS A 94 -24.96 -7.21 20.84
CA LYS A 94 -24.49 -5.89 21.28
C LYS A 94 -23.37 -5.98 22.32
N LEU A 95 -23.41 -6.98 23.22
CA LEU A 95 -22.33 -7.20 24.18
C LEU A 95 -21.05 -7.69 23.50
N GLU A 96 -21.14 -8.62 22.55
CA GLU A 96 -19.95 -9.08 21.80
C GLU A 96 -19.35 -7.96 20.94
N LEU A 97 -20.18 -7.16 20.26
CA LEU A 97 -19.70 -6.00 19.50
C LEU A 97 -19.01 -4.97 20.39
N LYS A 98 -19.49 -4.75 21.63
CA LYS A 98 -18.80 -3.87 22.59
C LYS A 98 -17.42 -4.40 23.00
N LYS A 99 -17.28 -5.71 23.18
CA LYS A 99 -15.97 -6.31 23.48
C LYS A 99 -15.02 -6.15 22.29
N LEU A 100 -15.49 -6.46 21.09
CA LEU A 100 -14.72 -6.29 19.87
C LEU A 100 -14.31 -4.83 19.66
N GLU A 101 -15.14 -3.85 20.03
CA GLU A 101 -14.76 -2.44 19.92
C GLU A 101 -13.61 -2.08 20.88
N ILE A 102 -13.60 -2.64 22.09
CA ILE A 102 -12.50 -2.44 23.05
C ILE A 102 -11.22 -3.06 22.51
N ASP A 103 -11.30 -4.29 22.00
CA ASP A 103 -10.14 -5.00 21.44
C ASP A 103 -9.64 -4.31 20.16
N PHE A 104 -10.55 -3.84 19.30
CA PHE A 104 -10.23 -3.05 18.10
C PHE A 104 -9.44 -1.80 18.46
N LYS A 105 -9.91 -1.02 19.46
CA LYS A 105 -9.23 0.19 19.91
C LYS A 105 -7.86 -0.11 20.53
N ARG A 106 -7.70 -1.27 21.17
CA ARG A 106 -6.41 -1.71 21.71
C ARG A 106 -5.45 -2.08 20.58
N ALA A 107 -5.86 -3.00 19.70
CA ALA A 107 -5.07 -3.48 18.57
C ALA A 107 -4.67 -2.34 17.61
N SER A 108 -5.61 -1.41 17.35
CA SER A 108 -5.34 -0.22 16.53
C SER A 108 -4.29 0.70 17.16
N LYS A 109 -4.29 0.84 18.50
CA LYS A 109 -3.29 1.66 19.22
C LYS A 109 -1.93 0.99 19.30
N SER A 110 -1.89 -0.33 19.40
CA SER A 110 -0.65 -1.11 19.37
C SER A 110 -0.16 -1.38 17.94
N GLU A 111 -0.88 -0.90 16.93
CA GLU A 111 -0.55 -1.05 15.52
C GLU A 111 -0.45 -2.52 15.08
N ASP A 112 -1.18 -3.41 15.75
CA ASP A 112 -1.30 -4.81 15.32
C ASP A 112 -2.34 -4.89 14.20
N TYR A 113 -1.88 -4.69 12.96
CA TYR A 113 -2.75 -4.70 11.78
C TYR A 113 -3.40 -6.05 11.55
N SER A 114 -2.70 -7.14 11.87
CA SER A 114 -3.22 -8.50 11.68
C SER A 114 -4.39 -8.76 12.63
N GLU A 115 -4.23 -8.42 13.91
CA GLU A 115 -5.29 -8.54 14.91
C GLU A 115 -6.46 -7.60 14.57
N THR A 116 -6.18 -6.36 14.19
CA THR A 116 -7.21 -5.37 13.84
C THR A 116 -8.05 -5.82 12.63
N ASP A 117 -7.41 -6.34 11.58
CA ASP A 117 -8.09 -6.85 10.39
C ASP A 117 -8.95 -8.09 10.70
N GLN A 118 -8.51 -8.94 11.64
CA GLN A 118 -9.29 -10.08 12.10
C GLN A 118 -10.52 -9.64 12.91
N ILE A 119 -10.37 -8.67 13.81
CA ILE A 119 -11.48 -8.08 14.58
C ILE A 119 -12.53 -7.48 13.65
N LEU A 120 -12.13 -6.74 12.61
CA LEU A 120 -13.05 -6.19 11.61
C LEU A 120 -13.84 -7.27 10.87
N LYS A 121 -13.22 -8.41 10.53
CA LYS A 121 -13.91 -9.55 9.92
C LYS A 121 -14.96 -10.16 10.84
N ASP A 122 -14.64 -10.33 12.12
CA ASP A 122 -15.57 -10.92 13.09
C ASP A 122 -16.70 -9.95 13.44
N THR A 123 -16.42 -8.65 13.55
CA THR A 123 -17.42 -7.60 13.66
C THR A 123 -18.43 -7.64 12.50
N LYS A 124 -17.96 -7.78 11.25
CA LYS A 124 -18.86 -7.84 10.07
C LYS A 124 -19.89 -8.98 10.18
N LYS A 125 -19.50 -10.14 10.71
CA LYS A 125 -20.43 -11.27 10.93
C LYS A 125 -21.53 -10.89 11.92
N PHE A 126 -21.16 -10.30 13.06
CA PHE A 126 -22.12 -9.90 14.09
C PHE A 126 -23.02 -8.74 13.64
N LEU A 127 -22.53 -7.81 12.83
CA LEU A 127 -23.34 -6.72 12.28
C LEU A 127 -24.43 -7.21 11.33
N ILE A 128 -24.12 -8.20 10.47
CA ILE A 128 -25.10 -8.82 9.56
C ILE A 128 -26.22 -9.49 10.36
N GLU A 129 -25.89 -10.21 11.43
CA GLU A 129 -26.88 -10.88 12.29
C GLU A 129 -27.71 -9.88 13.11
N LEU A 130 -27.10 -8.76 13.52
CA LEU A 130 -27.78 -7.72 14.29
C LEU A 130 -28.78 -6.91 13.43
N GLY A 131 -28.45 -6.64 12.16
CA GLY A 131 -29.29 -5.87 11.24
C GLY A 131 -29.52 -4.40 11.64
N ASP A 132 -28.73 -3.87 12.58
CA ASP A 132 -28.86 -2.51 13.11
C ASP A 132 -28.00 -1.53 12.31
N ASN A 133 -28.66 -0.54 11.68
CA ASN A 133 -28.00 0.41 10.79
C ASN A 133 -27.08 1.39 11.54
N GLU A 134 -27.50 1.84 12.74
CA GLU A 134 -26.71 2.78 13.56
C GLU A 134 -25.37 2.16 13.98
N THR A 135 -25.40 0.94 14.54
CA THR A 135 -24.20 0.21 14.93
C THR A 135 -23.32 -0.10 13.72
N SER A 136 -23.92 -0.40 12.57
CA SER A 136 -23.18 -0.63 11.33
C SER A 136 -22.47 0.62 10.82
N LEU A 137 -23.10 1.79 10.93
CA LEU A 137 -22.49 3.07 10.55
C LEU A 137 -21.33 3.46 11.48
N HIS A 138 -21.49 3.24 12.79
CA HIS A 138 -20.41 3.46 13.78
C HIS A 138 -19.15 2.66 13.43
N TRP A 139 -19.31 1.36 13.18
CA TRP A 139 -18.18 0.49 12.82
C TRP A 139 -17.56 0.84 11.47
N LYS A 140 -18.36 1.28 10.48
CA LYS A 140 -17.82 1.80 9.22
C LYS A 140 -16.98 3.06 9.41
N SER A 141 -17.34 3.94 10.34
CA SER A 141 -16.53 5.10 10.69
C SER A 141 -15.18 4.67 11.29
N LEU A 142 -15.22 3.73 12.24
CA LEU A 142 -14.01 3.19 12.88
C LEU A 142 -13.08 2.50 11.86
N GLU A 143 -13.64 1.66 10.97
CA GLU A 143 -12.88 1.01 9.89
C GLU A 143 -12.22 2.05 8.98
N LYS A 144 -12.96 3.11 8.60
CA LYS A 144 -12.43 4.18 7.76
C LYS A 144 -11.29 4.95 8.44
N GLU A 145 -11.44 5.31 9.72
CA GLU A 145 -10.41 6.00 10.50
C GLU A 145 -9.14 5.17 10.64
N TYR A 146 -9.29 3.87 10.91
CA TYR A 146 -8.17 2.92 10.96
C TYR A 146 -7.44 2.81 9.63
N LEU A 147 -8.18 2.61 8.52
CA LEU A 147 -7.57 2.50 7.19
C LEU A 147 -6.83 3.77 6.78
N ASP A 148 -7.36 4.95 7.11
CA ASP A 148 -6.66 6.21 6.82
C ASP A 148 -5.41 6.36 7.70
N THR A 149 -5.48 5.99 8.98
CA THR A 149 -4.32 6.03 9.88
C THR A 149 -3.21 5.09 9.42
N ARG A 150 -3.56 3.85 9.05
CA ARG A 150 -2.63 2.86 8.51
C ARG A 150 -1.97 3.35 7.22
N ALA A 151 -2.77 3.82 6.26
CA ALA A 151 -2.24 4.34 5.00
C ALA A 151 -1.29 5.53 5.21
N ARG A 152 -1.64 6.47 6.11
CA ARG A 152 -0.74 7.59 6.47
C ARG A 152 0.59 7.10 7.03
N LYS A 153 0.58 6.06 7.85
CA LYS A 153 1.80 5.52 8.44
C LYS A 153 2.67 4.79 7.41
N GLU A 154 2.08 3.96 6.56
CA GLU A 154 2.79 3.30 5.46
C GLU A 154 3.49 4.33 4.54
N ILE A 155 2.79 5.42 4.19
CA ILE A 155 3.36 6.56 3.46
C ILE A 155 4.53 7.18 4.23
N ASN A 156 4.39 7.41 5.54
CA ASN A 156 5.48 7.98 6.35
C ASN A 156 6.74 7.10 6.34
N GLU A 157 6.57 5.77 6.45
CA GLU A 157 7.69 4.82 6.40
C GLU A 157 8.37 4.78 5.02
N GLU A 158 7.61 4.89 3.94
CA GLU A 158 8.17 5.04 2.58
C GLU A 158 8.95 6.36 2.42
N ILE A 159 8.44 7.45 2.99
CA ILE A 159 9.11 8.76 2.94
C ILE A 159 10.42 8.73 3.71
N LEU A 160 10.43 8.15 4.92
CA LEU A 160 11.65 8.04 5.72
C LEU A 160 12.72 7.21 5.00
N ARG A 161 12.32 6.08 4.38
CA ARG A 161 13.21 5.29 3.53
C ARG A 161 13.73 6.08 2.34
N LEU A 162 12.89 6.86 1.65
CA LEU A 162 13.35 7.68 0.53
C LEU A 162 14.33 8.77 0.98
N ILE A 163 14.10 9.38 2.15
CA ILE A 163 15.02 10.38 2.70
C ILE A 163 16.39 9.74 2.95
N GLU A 164 16.43 8.54 3.55
CA GLU A 164 17.66 7.79 3.80
C GLU A 164 18.35 7.37 2.48
N ASP A 165 17.60 6.82 1.53
CA ASP A 165 18.11 6.37 0.24
C ASP A 165 18.55 7.52 -0.68
N SER A 166 18.02 8.74 -0.48
CA SER A 166 18.18 9.85 -1.44
C SER A 166 19.64 10.22 -1.68
N THR A 167 20.44 10.27 -0.62
CA THR A 167 21.87 10.59 -0.71
C THR A 167 22.63 9.52 -1.48
N GLU A 168 22.38 8.24 -1.18
CA GLU A 168 23.03 7.12 -1.87
C GLU A 168 22.66 7.07 -3.37
N LEU A 169 21.39 7.33 -3.70
CA LEU A 169 20.93 7.41 -5.09
C LEU A 169 21.58 8.57 -5.85
N GLN A 170 21.78 9.73 -5.20
CA GLN A 170 22.48 10.87 -5.79
C GLN A 170 23.98 10.57 -6.01
N GLU A 171 24.66 9.98 -5.03
CA GLU A 171 26.08 9.59 -5.14
C GLU A 171 26.31 8.54 -6.24
N LYS A 172 25.32 7.68 -6.49
CA LYS A 172 25.33 6.69 -7.58
C LYS A 172 24.81 7.25 -8.91
N PHE A 173 24.47 8.53 -8.99
CA PHE A 173 23.91 9.19 -10.17
C PHE A 173 22.60 8.57 -10.69
N LEU A 174 21.82 7.92 -9.82
CA LEU A 174 20.54 7.28 -10.14
C LEU A 174 19.37 8.28 -10.09
N PHE A 175 19.53 9.43 -10.74
CA PHE A 175 18.58 10.55 -10.68
C PHE A 175 17.18 10.19 -11.21
N SER A 176 17.09 9.38 -12.27
CA SER A 176 15.80 8.97 -12.84
C SER A 176 14.96 8.15 -11.85
N GLU A 177 15.62 7.25 -11.10
CA GLU A 177 14.95 6.44 -10.08
C GLU A 177 14.47 7.30 -8.91
N LEU A 178 15.34 8.18 -8.40
CA LEU A 178 15.00 9.10 -7.31
C LEU A 178 13.81 10.00 -7.69
N LYS A 179 13.83 10.59 -8.89
CA LYS A 179 12.71 11.43 -9.39
C LYS A 179 11.39 10.66 -9.50
N LEU A 180 11.43 9.41 -9.96
CA LEU A 180 10.23 8.59 -10.06
C LEU A 180 9.62 8.32 -8.67
N ARG A 181 10.46 7.94 -7.70
CA ARG A 181 10.04 7.71 -6.31
C ARG A 181 9.50 9.00 -5.68
N LEU A 182 10.17 10.13 -5.88
CA LEU A 182 9.73 11.46 -5.41
C LEU A 182 8.37 11.84 -5.98
N THR A 183 8.19 11.72 -7.30
CA THR A 183 6.92 12.05 -7.98
C THR A 183 5.75 11.26 -7.39
N TYR A 184 5.97 9.97 -7.15
CA TYR A 184 4.97 9.09 -6.55
C TYR A 184 4.60 9.52 -5.11
N LEU A 185 5.60 9.77 -4.25
CA LEU A 185 5.35 10.15 -2.86
C LEU A 185 4.78 11.57 -2.72
N LEU A 186 5.23 12.52 -3.54
CA LEU A 186 4.70 13.88 -3.56
C LEU A 186 3.19 13.86 -3.85
N LYS A 187 2.76 13.09 -4.85
CA LYS A 187 1.34 12.93 -5.16
C LYS A 187 0.55 12.35 -3.98
N GLN A 188 1.05 11.29 -3.34
CA GLN A 188 0.37 10.68 -2.19
C GLN A 188 0.28 11.64 -1.00
N VAL A 189 1.34 12.39 -0.73
CA VAL A 189 1.41 13.37 0.37
C VAL A 189 0.44 14.53 0.15
N GLU A 190 0.31 15.01 -1.09
CA GLU A 190 -0.67 16.04 -1.46
C GLU A 190 -2.11 15.54 -1.29
N GLU A 191 -2.42 14.36 -1.82
CA GLU A 191 -3.76 13.75 -1.70
C GLU A 191 -4.17 13.50 -0.23
N LYS A 192 -3.21 13.20 0.65
CA LYS A 192 -3.44 12.94 2.08
C LYS A 192 -3.32 14.16 2.99
N GLY A 193 -2.91 15.31 2.45
CA GLY A 193 -2.71 16.54 3.21
C GLY A 193 -1.57 16.45 4.24
N LEU A 194 -0.50 15.70 3.94
CA LEU A 194 0.66 15.49 4.83
C LEU A 194 1.69 16.62 4.66
N THR A 195 1.28 17.86 4.92
CA THR A 195 2.06 19.08 4.61
C THR A 195 3.50 19.08 5.17
N GLY A 196 3.72 18.52 6.36
CA GLY A 196 5.05 18.46 6.98
C GLY A 196 6.06 17.59 6.21
N TYR A 197 5.60 16.62 5.42
CA TYR A 197 6.47 15.84 4.54
C TYR A 197 6.58 16.44 3.14
N LEU A 198 5.58 17.19 2.69
CA LEU A 198 5.58 17.84 1.38
C LEU A 198 6.80 18.75 1.21
N GLU A 199 7.08 19.58 2.21
CA GLU A 199 8.23 20.49 2.20
C GLU A 199 9.56 19.74 2.14
N LYS A 200 9.68 18.64 2.90
CA LYS A 200 10.90 17.81 2.90
C LYS A 200 11.14 17.14 1.55
N LEU A 201 10.09 16.56 0.96
CA LEU A 201 10.19 15.91 -0.36
C LEU A 201 10.52 16.90 -1.47
N LYS A 202 9.91 18.11 -1.45
CA LYS A 202 10.23 19.18 -2.41
C LYS A 202 11.68 19.65 -2.30
N LYS A 203 12.21 19.75 -1.08
CA LYS A 203 13.62 20.07 -0.89
C LYS A 203 14.54 19.01 -1.52
N ILE A 204 14.23 17.73 -1.32
CA ILE A 204 15.00 16.63 -1.94
C ILE A 204 14.87 16.67 -3.47
N GLU A 205 13.69 17.00 -3.99
CA GLU A 205 13.47 17.18 -5.43
C GLU A 205 14.34 18.31 -6.01
N GLU A 206 14.37 19.47 -5.37
CA GLU A 206 15.21 20.60 -5.76
C GLU A 206 16.70 20.25 -5.73
N GLU A 207 17.16 19.60 -4.65
CA GLU A 207 18.54 19.13 -4.49
C GLU A 207 18.90 18.11 -5.59
N THR A 208 17.98 17.19 -5.90
CA THR A 208 18.15 16.18 -6.95
C THR A 208 18.28 16.80 -8.33
N ILE A 209 17.41 17.78 -8.66
CA ILE A 209 17.47 18.51 -9.93
C ILE A 209 18.78 19.30 -10.03
N SER A 210 19.20 19.94 -8.94
CA SER A 210 20.46 20.69 -8.90
C SER A 210 21.66 19.77 -9.14
N ALA A 211 21.74 18.63 -8.43
CA ALA A 211 22.80 17.65 -8.58
C ALA A 211 22.84 17.03 -10.00
N GLU A 212 21.68 16.71 -10.57
CA GLU A 212 21.58 16.18 -11.94
C GLU A 212 22.06 17.21 -12.98
N ASN A 213 21.70 18.49 -12.81
CA ASN A 213 22.16 19.55 -13.71
C ASN A 213 23.67 19.74 -13.64
N THR A 214 24.26 19.68 -12.43
CA THR A 214 25.71 19.74 -12.25
C THR A 214 26.38 18.53 -12.92
N TYR A 215 25.87 17.32 -12.71
CA TYR A 215 26.38 16.11 -13.37
C TYR A 215 26.32 16.21 -14.89
N ASN A 216 25.19 16.66 -15.46
CA ASN A 216 25.03 16.83 -16.90
C ASN A 216 25.97 17.90 -17.48
N THR A 217 26.22 18.97 -16.72
CA THR A 217 27.20 20.01 -17.10
C THR A 217 28.61 19.44 -17.16
N ILE A 218 29.02 18.70 -16.13
CA ILE A 218 30.34 18.05 -16.09
C ILE A 218 30.49 17.07 -17.25
N LYS A 219 29.45 16.27 -17.52
CA LYS A 219 29.44 15.34 -18.67
C LYS A 219 29.60 16.06 -20.01
N GLY A 220 28.95 17.21 -20.19
CA GLY A 220 29.12 18.06 -21.37
C GLY A 220 30.54 18.61 -21.49
N ASN A 221 31.11 19.11 -20.39
CA ASN A 221 32.48 19.61 -20.36
C ASN A 221 33.51 18.53 -20.68
N ILE A 222 33.32 17.30 -20.18
CA ILE A 222 34.18 16.15 -20.52
C ILE A 222 34.19 15.93 -22.03
N GLN A 223 33.03 16.00 -22.70
CA GLN A 223 32.95 15.84 -24.15
C GLN A 223 33.69 16.98 -24.88
N GLU A 224 33.44 18.24 -24.51
CA GLU A 224 34.09 19.39 -25.14
C GLU A 224 35.62 19.36 -24.97
N ILE A 225 36.11 19.02 -23.78
CA ILE A 225 37.55 18.94 -23.50
C ILE A 225 38.17 17.75 -24.25
N SER A 226 37.46 16.63 -24.38
CA SER A 226 37.93 15.49 -25.19
C SER A 226 38.18 15.89 -26.64
N GLU A 227 37.26 16.67 -27.23
CA GLU A 227 37.41 17.20 -28.60
C GLU A 227 38.60 18.16 -28.72
N LYS A 228 38.80 19.04 -27.73
CA LYS A 228 39.98 19.93 -27.69
C LYS A 228 41.29 19.15 -27.60
N ILE A 229 41.37 18.11 -26.77
CA ILE A 229 42.59 17.28 -26.67
C ILE A 229 42.92 16.67 -28.04
N ALA A 230 41.93 16.14 -28.75
CA ALA A 230 42.14 15.55 -30.08
C ALA A 230 42.66 16.59 -31.10
N GLU A 231 42.09 17.80 -31.12
CA GLU A 231 42.54 18.89 -31.99
C GLU A 231 43.99 19.32 -31.67
N GLN A 232 44.31 19.50 -30.38
CA GLN A 232 45.65 19.90 -29.95
C GLN A 232 46.70 18.82 -30.25
N GLN A 233 46.31 17.53 -30.18
CA GLN A 233 47.17 16.41 -30.58
C GLN A 233 47.48 16.42 -32.08
N GLU A 234 46.48 16.66 -32.94
CA GLU A 234 46.67 16.75 -34.39
C GLU A 234 47.63 17.89 -34.76
N ASN A 235 47.50 19.02 -34.06
CA ASN A 235 48.35 20.20 -34.24
C ASN A 235 49.75 20.09 -33.57
N LYS A 236 50.03 19.00 -32.84
CA LYS A 236 51.26 18.80 -32.05
C LYS A 236 51.49 19.87 -30.98
N GLU A 237 50.42 20.49 -30.49
CA GLU A 237 50.44 21.47 -29.40
C GLU A 237 50.38 20.76 -28.03
N PHE A 238 51.44 20.00 -27.72
CA PHE A 238 51.44 19.08 -26.57
C PHE A 238 51.18 19.76 -25.22
N GLN A 239 51.68 20.97 -24.99
CA GLN A 239 51.47 21.68 -23.73
C GLN A 239 49.99 22.03 -23.50
N SER A 240 49.30 22.49 -24.54
CA SER A 240 47.85 22.75 -24.49
C SER A 240 47.07 21.46 -24.25
N ALA A 241 47.44 20.38 -24.95
CA ALA A 241 46.81 19.07 -24.79
C ALA A 241 46.98 18.50 -23.37
N ILE A 242 48.16 18.68 -22.75
CA ILE A 242 48.44 18.26 -21.37
C ILE A 242 47.50 18.96 -20.39
N VAL A 243 47.38 20.28 -20.48
CA VAL A 243 46.50 21.07 -19.58
C VAL A 243 45.05 20.62 -19.69
N TYR A 244 44.55 20.42 -20.92
CA TYR A 244 43.20 19.90 -21.13
C TYR A 244 43.03 18.47 -20.60
N CYS A 245 44.03 17.61 -20.75
CA CYS A 245 44.01 16.25 -20.24
C CYS A 245 43.96 16.22 -18.70
N GLU A 246 44.71 17.09 -18.02
CA GLU A 246 44.65 17.24 -16.56
C GLU A 246 43.27 17.73 -16.08
N GLU A 247 42.69 18.71 -16.78
CA GLU A 247 41.34 19.22 -16.50
C GLU A 247 40.29 18.10 -16.65
N LEU A 248 40.39 17.30 -17.71
CA LEU A 248 39.48 16.20 -17.98
C LEU A 248 39.55 15.12 -16.88
N ILE A 249 40.74 14.77 -16.40
CA ILE A 249 40.92 13.84 -15.28
C ILE A 249 40.21 14.37 -14.02
N GLN A 250 40.38 15.66 -13.69
CA GLN A 250 39.70 16.25 -12.52
C GLN A 250 38.17 16.19 -12.65
N LEU A 251 37.63 16.47 -13.84
CA LEU A 251 36.20 16.36 -14.10
C LEU A 251 35.72 14.92 -13.98
N ALA A 252 36.43 13.95 -14.55
CA ALA A 252 36.09 12.54 -14.46
C ALA A 252 36.05 12.05 -13.00
N MET A 253 37.04 12.43 -12.18
CA MET A 253 37.07 12.13 -10.75
C MET A 253 35.86 12.72 -10.00
N SER A 254 35.46 13.95 -10.33
CA SER A 254 34.35 14.64 -9.66
C SER A 254 32.99 13.94 -9.84
N ILE A 255 32.85 13.15 -10.92
CA ILE A 255 31.65 12.32 -11.19
C ILE A 255 31.93 10.83 -11.06
N ASN A 256 33.07 10.46 -10.45
CA ASN A 256 33.50 9.07 -10.24
C ASN A 256 33.49 8.21 -11.53
N ASN A 257 33.83 8.80 -12.68
CA ASN A 257 33.93 8.10 -13.96
C ASN A 257 35.33 7.52 -14.14
N LYS A 258 35.52 6.31 -13.58
CA LYS A 258 36.79 5.56 -13.57
C LYS A 258 37.36 5.29 -14.96
N GLU A 259 36.51 4.97 -15.93
CA GLU A 259 36.95 4.62 -17.29
C GLU A 259 37.65 5.80 -17.95
N ILE A 260 37.00 6.97 -17.93
CA ILE A 260 37.56 8.21 -18.50
C ILE A 260 38.81 8.65 -17.73
N GLU A 261 38.80 8.53 -16.40
CA GLU A 261 39.96 8.84 -15.54
C GLU A 261 41.19 8.03 -15.96
N GLU A 262 41.06 6.70 -16.06
CA GLU A 262 42.16 5.79 -16.38
C GLU A 262 42.67 5.98 -17.81
N GLU A 263 41.78 6.14 -18.79
CA GLU A 263 42.15 6.40 -20.18
C GLU A 263 42.98 7.69 -20.32
N ASN A 264 42.56 8.77 -19.65
CA ASN A 264 43.24 10.06 -19.75
C ASN A 264 44.54 10.10 -18.94
N LEU A 265 44.68 9.32 -17.85
CA LEU A 265 45.96 9.16 -17.17
C LEU A 265 47.02 8.50 -18.08
N ILE A 266 46.61 7.56 -18.94
CA ILE A 266 47.50 6.96 -19.94
C ILE A 266 47.85 7.99 -21.02
N LEU A 267 46.85 8.72 -21.52
CA LEU A 267 47.04 9.76 -22.54
C LEU A 267 47.99 10.86 -22.07
N LEU A 268 47.87 11.29 -20.82
CA LEU A 268 48.72 12.29 -20.20
C LEU A 268 50.20 11.87 -20.22
N LYS A 269 50.52 10.59 -20.00
CA LYS A 269 51.89 10.09 -20.10
C LYS A 269 52.44 10.19 -21.52
N VAL A 270 51.65 9.75 -22.50
CA VAL A 270 52.01 9.81 -23.93
C VAL A 270 52.24 11.25 -24.38
N LEU A 271 51.38 12.18 -23.96
CA LEU A 271 51.51 13.60 -24.25
C LEU A 271 52.78 14.20 -23.66
N ASN A 272 53.12 13.86 -22.42
CA ASN A 272 54.35 14.32 -21.76
C ASN A 272 55.60 13.80 -22.49
N GLU A 273 55.65 12.52 -22.85
CA GLU A 273 56.75 11.94 -23.63
C GLU A 273 56.91 12.63 -25.00
N GLY A 274 55.78 12.91 -25.68
CA GLY A 274 55.76 13.66 -26.94
C GLY A 274 56.27 15.09 -26.79
N ALA A 275 55.89 15.78 -25.71
CA ALA A 275 56.35 17.14 -25.40
C ALA A 275 57.87 17.18 -25.15
N GLU A 276 58.38 16.24 -24.36
CA GLU A 276 59.82 16.12 -24.08
C GLU A 276 60.62 15.85 -25.36
N PHE A 277 60.10 14.99 -26.24
CA PHE A 277 60.73 14.70 -27.52
C PHE A 277 60.79 15.92 -28.44
N GLU A 278 59.70 16.69 -28.59
CA GLU A 278 59.72 17.91 -29.41
C GLU A 278 60.63 19.00 -28.81
N TYR A 279 60.70 19.14 -27.48
CA TYR A 279 61.65 20.03 -26.83
C TYR A 279 63.09 19.64 -27.15
N LEU A 280 63.44 18.36 -26.98
CA LEU A 280 64.77 17.82 -27.31
C LEU A 280 65.11 18.05 -28.78
N LYS A 281 64.17 17.77 -29.69
CA LYS A 281 64.35 17.95 -31.13
C LYS A 281 64.61 19.42 -31.49
N LYS A 282 63.87 20.36 -30.91
CA LYS A 282 64.08 21.79 -31.13
C LYS A 282 65.46 22.23 -30.65
N ASP A 283 65.82 21.88 -29.42
CA ASP A 283 67.10 22.21 -28.79
C ASP A 283 68.30 21.62 -29.57
N ILE A 284 68.21 20.36 -30.03
CA ILE A 284 69.22 19.76 -30.91
C ILE A 284 69.32 20.52 -32.24
N THR A 285 68.18 20.91 -32.83
CA THR A 285 68.16 21.63 -34.12
C THR A 285 68.84 22.99 -33.99
N GLU A 286 68.51 23.76 -32.94
CA GLU A 286 69.13 25.06 -32.64
C GLU A 286 70.65 24.91 -32.42
N LEU A 287 71.07 23.95 -31.59
CA LEU A 287 72.49 23.67 -31.35
C LEU A 287 73.24 23.28 -32.63
N ASN A 288 72.59 22.51 -33.51
CA ASN A 288 73.18 22.06 -34.77
C ASN A 288 73.33 23.23 -35.75
N GLU A 289 72.30 24.08 -35.88
CA GLU A 289 72.35 25.29 -36.71
C GLU A 289 73.43 26.26 -36.24
N GLU A 290 73.51 26.52 -34.92
CA GLU A 290 74.57 27.33 -34.31
C GLU A 290 75.96 26.73 -34.57
N GLY A 291 76.11 25.42 -34.33
CA GLY A 291 77.36 24.69 -34.54
C GLY A 291 77.84 24.78 -35.99
N LEU A 292 76.94 24.58 -36.96
CA LEU A 292 77.23 24.71 -38.39
C LEU A 292 77.59 26.15 -38.80
N SER A 293 76.91 27.14 -38.21
CA SER A 293 77.19 28.56 -38.45
C SER A 293 78.58 28.96 -37.96
N LEU A 294 78.96 28.54 -36.74
CA LEU A 294 80.29 28.75 -36.16
C LEU A 294 81.39 28.07 -37.00
N LEU A 295 81.13 26.86 -37.48
CA LEU A 295 82.07 26.14 -38.34
C LEU A 295 82.34 26.90 -39.64
N LYS A 296 81.29 27.44 -40.28
CA LYS A 296 81.41 28.27 -41.50
C LYS A 296 82.24 29.54 -41.29
N ARG A 297 82.29 30.07 -40.07
CA ARG A 297 83.09 31.26 -39.69
C ARG A 297 84.53 30.93 -39.29
N GLY A 298 84.92 29.66 -39.25
CA GLY A 298 86.25 29.21 -38.83
C GLY A 298 86.41 29.03 -37.31
N GLU A 299 85.34 29.13 -36.52
CA GLU A 299 85.36 28.97 -35.07
C GLU A 299 85.28 27.48 -34.66
N ILE A 300 86.28 26.69 -35.07
CA ILE A 300 86.27 25.22 -34.99
C ILE A 300 86.05 24.71 -33.55
N GLN A 301 86.75 25.30 -32.56
CA GLN A 301 86.68 24.82 -31.18
C GLN A 301 85.31 25.06 -30.53
N THR A 302 84.72 26.23 -30.78
CA THR A 302 83.38 26.60 -30.29
C THR A 302 82.31 25.72 -30.96
N SER A 303 82.44 25.49 -32.27
CA SER A 303 81.57 24.57 -33.02
C SER A 303 81.63 23.13 -32.49
N LEU A 304 82.83 22.59 -32.26
CA LEU A 304 83.03 21.26 -31.68
C LEU A 304 82.35 21.12 -30.30
N THR A 305 82.31 22.20 -29.52
CA THR A 305 81.67 22.21 -28.20
C THR A 305 80.15 22.05 -28.33
N LYS A 306 79.52 22.68 -29.34
CA LYS A 306 78.09 22.52 -29.63
C LYS A 306 77.77 21.08 -30.06
N PHE A 307 78.56 20.48 -30.93
CA PHE A 307 78.35 19.08 -31.35
C PHE A 307 78.56 18.06 -30.21
N LYS A 308 79.55 18.29 -29.34
CA LYS A 308 79.70 17.48 -28.12
C LYS A 308 78.47 17.57 -27.22
N LEU A 309 77.91 18.77 -27.05
CA LEU A 309 76.69 18.96 -26.25
C LEU A 309 75.49 18.21 -26.86
N ILE A 310 75.34 18.21 -28.19
CA ILE A 310 74.31 17.41 -28.87
C ILE A 310 74.49 15.92 -28.58
N TYR A 311 75.73 15.40 -28.72
CA TYR A 311 76.03 14.00 -28.42
C TYR A 311 75.69 13.65 -26.96
N GLU A 312 76.10 14.50 -26.01
CA GLU A 312 75.77 14.31 -24.59
C GLU A 312 74.26 14.27 -24.34
N LYS A 313 73.50 15.20 -24.93
CA LYS A 313 72.03 15.24 -24.79
C LYS A 313 71.35 14.00 -25.37
N LEU A 314 71.77 13.53 -26.54
CA LEU A 314 71.24 12.31 -27.17
C LEU A 314 71.65 11.04 -26.42
N SER A 315 72.88 10.97 -25.91
CA SER A 315 73.37 9.79 -25.18
C SER A 315 72.67 9.53 -23.85
N LYS A 316 72.00 10.54 -23.28
CA LYS A 316 71.20 10.41 -22.06
C LYS A 316 69.79 9.87 -22.29
N GLN A 317 69.37 9.71 -23.55
CA GLN A 317 68.04 9.26 -23.96
C GLN A 317 68.03 7.77 -24.40
N VAL A 318 69.18 7.09 -24.34
CA VAL A 318 69.39 5.66 -24.66
C VAL A 318 69.69 4.89 -23.37
#